data_AF-A0A537LX07-F1
#
_entry.id   AF-A0A537LX07-F1
#
_cell.length_a   1.000
_cell.length_b   1.000
_cell.length_c   1.000
_cell.angle_alpha   90.00
_cell.angle_beta   90.00
_cell.angle_gamma   90.00
#
_symmetry.space_group_name_H-M   'P 1'
#
loop_
_entity.id
_entity.type
_entity.pdbx_description
1 polymer ?
#
loop_
_entity_poly.entity_id
_entity_poly.type
_entity_poly.pdbx_seq_one_letter_code
_entity_poly.pdbx_strand_id
1 'polypeptide(L)'
;MLPAVVELRRTSTAGPSQWEGRLADGRSLYIRFRHDELSVHVGPIGGNVDAAVAALPWLDLDLSSKEWDGLIEIDDVLAVSGLTLSSALKANRDQL
;
A
#
# COMPACT_ATOMS: atom_id res chain seq x y z
N MET A 1 -1.74 -7.47 -13.46
CA MET A 1 -0.88 -7.70 -12.28
C MET A 1 0.05 -6.50 -12.16
N LEU A 2 0.19 -5.92 -10.97
CA LEU A 2 1.10 -4.79 -10.76
C LEU A 2 2.56 -5.29 -10.71
N PRO A 3 3.54 -4.47 -11.15
CA PRO A 3 4.95 -4.73 -10.88
C PRO A 3 5.25 -4.80 -9.38
N ALA A 4 6.42 -5.34 -9.04
CA ALA A 4 6.85 -5.42 -7.65
C ALA A 4 7.02 -4.02 -7.03
N VAL A 5 6.70 -3.90 -5.74
CA VAL A 5 6.98 -2.73 -4.90
C VAL A 5 8.48 -2.71 -4.59
N VAL A 6 9.16 -1.61 -4.95
CA VAL A 6 10.61 -1.44 -4.76
C VAL A 6 10.94 -0.50 -3.61
N GLU A 7 10.02 0.40 -3.27
CA GLU A 7 10.11 1.31 -2.13
C GLU A 7 8.77 1.29 -1.41
N LEU A 8 8.81 1.23 -0.09
CA LEU A 8 7.62 1.35 0.75
C LEU A 8 8.01 1.91 2.12
N ARG A 9 7.21 2.82 2.65
CA ARG A 9 7.43 3.44 3.96
C ARG A 9 6.08 3.64 4.64
N ARG A 10 5.94 3.17 5.88
CA ARG A 10 4.78 3.50 6.72
C ARG A 10 4.84 4.98 7.12
N THR A 11 3.75 5.70 6.86
CA THR A 11 3.65 7.14 7.18
C THR A 11 2.75 7.44 8.36
N SER A 12 1.92 6.47 8.78
CA SER A 12 1.13 6.53 10.00
C SER A 12 1.13 5.19 10.71
N THR A 13 1.42 5.23 12.02
CA THR A 13 1.35 4.08 12.94
C THR A 13 0.07 4.09 13.79
N ALA A 14 -0.77 5.12 13.67
CA ALA A 14 -2.09 5.20 14.28
C ALA A 14 -3.19 4.95 13.22
N GLY A 15 -4.45 4.80 13.61
CA GLY A 15 -5.56 4.75 12.65
C GLY A 15 -5.72 6.11 11.95
N PRO A 16 -5.55 6.22 10.62
CA PRO A 16 -5.40 5.15 9.62
C PRO A 16 -3.97 4.62 9.43
N SER A 17 -3.82 3.30 9.24
CA SER A 17 -2.57 2.72 8.75
C SER A 17 -2.32 3.18 7.30
N GLN A 18 -1.14 3.73 7.03
CA GLN A 18 -0.81 4.33 5.73
C GLN A 18 0.61 4.00 5.29
N TRP A 19 0.77 3.77 3.98
CA TRP A 19 2.08 3.60 3.35
C TRP A 19 2.17 4.38 2.05
N GLU A 20 3.38 4.84 1.78
CA GLU A 20 3.78 5.46 0.52
C GLU A 20 4.90 4.66 -0.08
N GLY A 21 4.92 4.52 -1.41
CA GLY A 21 5.93 3.71 -2.06
C GLY A 21 6.06 3.94 -3.56
N ARG A 22 6.81 3.04 -4.19
CA ARG A 22 7.06 3.05 -5.62
C ARG A 22 7.08 1.63 -6.18
N LEU A 23 6.50 1.47 -7.38
CA LEU A 23 6.55 0.24 -8.17
C LEU A 23 7.81 0.21 -9.05
N ALA A 24 8.23 -0.99 -9.46
CA ALA A 24 9.41 -1.19 -10.28
C ALA A 24 9.38 -0.48 -11.64
N ASP A 25 8.20 -0.09 -12.14
CA ASP A 25 8.04 0.69 -13.37
C ASP A 25 8.01 2.21 -13.15
N GLY A 26 8.31 2.65 -11.93
CA GLY A 26 8.44 4.07 -11.58
C GLY A 26 7.15 4.76 -11.16
N ARG A 27 6.00 4.06 -11.16
CA ARG A 27 4.73 4.61 -10.63
C ARG A 27 4.76 4.74 -9.12
N SER A 28 4.17 5.82 -8.60
CA SER A 28 3.95 6.01 -7.16
C SER A 28 2.83 5.11 -6.64
N LEU A 29 2.95 4.71 -5.38
CA LEU A 29 2.02 3.84 -4.68
C LEU A 29 1.55 4.55 -3.40
N TYR A 30 0.25 4.50 -3.13
CA TYR A 30 -0.33 4.95 -1.87
C TYR A 30 -1.28 3.87 -1.35
N ILE A 31 -1.13 3.50 -0.08
CA ILE A 31 -1.95 2.50 0.58
C ILE A 31 -2.56 3.13 1.83
N ARG A 32 -3.86 2.96 2.02
CA ARG A 32 -4.55 3.43 3.21
C ARG A 32 -5.57 2.41 3.68
N PHE A 33 -5.53 2.12 4.97
CA PHE A 33 -6.55 1.35 5.67
C PHE A 33 -7.25 2.21 6.72
N ARG A 34 -8.58 2.33 6.65
CA ARG A 34 -9.37 3.11 7.60
C ARG A 34 -10.79 2.57 7.68
N HIS A 35 -11.32 2.43 8.89
CA HIS A 35 -12.69 1.95 9.14
C HIS A 35 -12.99 0.67 8.35
N ASP A 36 -12.06 -0.29 8.42
CA ASP A 36 -12.14 -1.58 7.72
C ASP A 36 -12.12 -1.52 6.19
N GLU A 37 -11.87 -0.35 5.60
CA GLU A 37 -11.68 -0.19 4.15
C GLU A 37 -10.18 -0.13 3.82
N LEU A 38 -9.72 -1.02 2.94
CA LEU A 38 -8.39 -0.99 2.35
C LEU A 38 -8.46 -0.43 0.93
N SER A 39 -7.73 0.66 0.70
CA SER A 39 -7.56 1.26 -0.62
C SER A 39 -6.08 1.26 -1.04
N VAL A 40 -5.83 0.88 -2.29
CA VAL A 40 -4.52 0.95 -2.94
C VAL A 40 -4.65 1.80 -4.18
N HIS A 41 -3.87 2.87 -4.24
CA HIS A 41 -3.85 3.80 -5.35
C HIS A 41 -2.49 3.77 -6.04
N VAL A 42 -2.51 3.89 -7.37
CA VAL A 42 -1.31 3.87 -8.20
C VAL A 42 -1.31 5.10 -9.08
N GLY A 43 -0.27 5.92 -8.95
CA GLY A 43 -0.09 7.12 -9.77
C GLY A 43 0.36 6.79 -11.20
N PRO A 44 0.38 7.80 -12.08
CA PRO A 44 0.97 7.67 -13.41
C PRO A 44 2.48 7.42 -13.35
N ILE A 45 3.07 6.93 -14.45
CA ILE A 45 4.53 6.76 -14.55
C ILE A 45 5.21 8.12 -14.37
N GLY A 46 6.22 8.18 -13.50
CA GLY A 46 6.93 9.42 -13.16
C GLY A 46 6.17 10.34 -12.19
N GLY A 47 4.96 9.96 -11.75
CA GLY A 47 4.20 10.68 -10.75
C GLY A 47 4.82 10.62 -9.34
N ASN A 48 4.46 11.60 -8.52
CA ASN A 48 4.77 11.61 -7.09
C ASN A 48 3.63 10.97 -6.27
N VAL A 49 3.77 10.90 -4.94
CA VAL A 49 2.75 10.30 -4.07
C VAL A 49 1.40 11.03 -4.14
N ASP A 50 1.39 12.35 -4.27
CA ASP A 50 0.14 13.12 -4.41
C ASP A 50 -0.66 12.69 -5.64
N ALA A 51 0.04 12.36 -6.74
CA ALA A 51 -0.60 11.83 -7.94
C ALA A 51 -1.21 10.44 -7.72
N ALA A 52 -0.67 9.62 -6.82
CA ALA A 52 -1.29 8.37 -6.41
C ALA A 52 -2.50 8.64 -5.50
N VAL A 53 -2.39 9.52 -4.51
CA VAL A 53 -3.49 9.89 -3.61
C VAL A 53 -4.70 10.44 -4.37
N ALA A 54 -4.47 11.22 -5.43
CA ALA A 54 -5.52 11.78 -6.28
C ALA A 54 -6.05 10.80 -7.35
N ALA A 55 -5.42 9.65 -7.55
CA ALA A 55 -5.85 8.66 -8.53
C ALA A 55 -7.06 7.86 -8.04
N LEU A 56 -7.82 7.30 -8.97
CA LEU A 56 -8.80 6.27 -8.63
C LEU A 56 -8.09 5.05 -8.01
N PRO A 57 -8.72 4.38 -7.02
CA PRO A 57 -8.13 3.20 -6.41
C PRO A 57 -7.97 2.11 -7.48
N TRP A 58 -6.78 1.52 -7.51
CA TRP A 58 -6.53 0.29 -8.25
C TRP A 58 -7.22 -0.90 -7.56
N LEU A 59 -7.27 -0.85 -6.23
CA LEU A 59 -7.95 -1.81 -5.39
C LEU A 59 -8.68 -1.06 -4.28
N ASP A 60 -9.93 -1.46 -4.04
CA ASP A 60 -10.77 -0.97 -2.96
C ASP A 60 -11.52 -2.16 -2.37
N LEU A 61 -11.28 -2.47 -1.09
CA LEU A 61 -11.80 -3.64 -0.41
C LEU A 61 -12.47 -3.25 0.91
N ASP A 62 -13.72 -3.66 1.07
CA ASP A 62 -14.41 -3.73 2.35
C ASP A 62 -13.95 -4.99 3.10
N LEU A 63 -13.28 -4.79 4.22
CA LEU A 63 -12.75 -5.82 5.10
C LEU A 63 -13.46 -5.84 6.46
N SER A 64 -14.67 -5.27 6.57
CA SER A 64 -15.50 -5.25 7.78
C SER A 64 -15.82 -6.64 8.35
N SER A 65 -15.69 -7.69 7.53
CA SER A 65 -15.78 -9.09 7.99
C SER A 65 -14.55 -9.58 8.77
N LYS A 66 -13.47 -8.79 8.83
CA LYS A 66 -12.26 -9.03 9.60
C LYS A 66 -12.17 -8.02 10.74
N GLU A 67 -11.87 -8.49 11.95
CA GLU A 67 -11.73 -7.62 13.13
C GLU A 67 -10.35 -6.97 13.15
N TRP A 68 -10.17 -5.86 12.45
CA TRP A 68 -8.88 -5.16 12.35
C TRP A 68 -8.81 -3.84 13.14
N ASP A 69 -9.85 -3.45 13.87
CA ASP A 69 -9.88 -2.26 14.77
C ASP A 69 -9.23 -0.98 14.16
N GLY A 70 -9.38 -0.81 12.84
CA GLY A 70 -8.77 0.31 12.10
C GLY A 70 -7.24 0.27 11.93
N LEU A 71 -6.58 -0.81 12.34
CA LEU A 71 -5.15 -1.07 12.18
C LEU A 71 -4.93 -2.33 11.34
N ILE A 72 -4.05 -2.21 10.35
CA ILE A 72 -3.58 -3.35 9.57
C ILE A 72 -2.06 -3.29 9.52
N GLU A 73 -1.42 -4.46 9.45
CA GLU A 73 0.01 -4.59 9.21
C GLU A 73 0.29 -4.86 7.73
N ILE A 74 1.51 -4.54 7.28
CA ILE A 74 1.84 -4.61 5.85
C ILE A 74 1.70 -6.03 5.29
N ASP A 75 1.91 -7.06 6.10
CA ASP A 75 1.80 -8.46 5.70
C ASP A 75 0.38 -8.83 5.29
N ASP A 76 -0.58 -8.36 6.07
CA ASP A 76 -2.00 -8.54 5.80
C ASP A 76 -2.42 -7.75 4.56
N VAL A 77 -1.93 -6.51 4.39
CA VAL A 77 -2.11 -5.73 3.16
C VAL A 77 -1.64 -6.51 1.93
N LEU A 78 -0.42 -7.06 1.96
CA LEU A 78 0.15 -7.81 0.83
C LEU A 78 -0.68 -9.06 0.52
N ALA A 79 -1.12 -9.77 1.57
CA ALA A 79 -1.92 -10.98 1.43
C ALA A 79 -3.29 -10.71 0.78
N VAL A 80 -3.96 -9.62 1.15
CA VAL A 80 -5.30 -9.30 0.60
C VAL A 80 -5.24 -8.54 -0.73
N SER A 81 -4.20 -7.73 -0.96
CA SER A 81 -4.09 -6.92 -2.17
C SER A 81 -3.42 -7.63 -3.34
N GLY A 82 -2.68 -8.71 -3.08
CA GLY A 82 -1.85 -9.37 -4.10
C GLY A 82 -0.65 -8.54 -4.55
N LEU A 83 -0.32 -7.44 -3.86
CA LEU A 83 0.92 -6.72 -4.06
C LEU A 83 2.11 -7.62 -3.72
N THR A 84 3.19 -7.47 -4.49
CA THR A 84 4.41 -8.23 -4.27
C THR A 84 5.58 -7.29 -4.00
N LEU A 85 6.34 -7.54 -2.94
CA LEU A 85 7.58 -6.81 -2.69
C LEU A 85 8.71 -7.35 -3.58
N SER A 86 9.61 -6.47 -4.00
CA SER A 86 10.88 -6.85 -4.64
C SER A 86 11.76 -7.64 -3.67
N SER A 87 12.67 -8.48 -4.18
CA SER A 87 13.57 -9.28 -3.33
C SER A 87 14.45 -8.42 -2.41
N ALA A 88 14.89 -7.25 -2.89
CA ALA A 88 15.69 -6.32 -2.09
C ALA A 88 14.88 -5.72 -0.92
N LEU A 89 13.62 -5.35 -1.16
CA LEU A 89 12.76 -4.79 -0.12
C LEU A 89 12.35 -5.85 0.90
N LYS A 90 12.10 -7.09 0.46
CA LYS A 90 11.84 -8.25 1.35
C LYS A 90 12.98 -8.50 2.33
N ALA A 91 14.24 -8.29 1.91
CA ALA A 91 15.42 -8.49 2.75
C ALA A 91 15.58 -7.42 3.84
N ASN A 92 14.92 -6.27 3.72
CA ASN A 92 15.03 -5.13 4.65
C ASN A 92 13.68 -4.84 5.34
N ARG A 93 12.90 -5.89 5.61
CA ARG A 93 11.49 -5.80 6.05
C ARG A 93 11.32 -5.08 7.38
N ASP A 94 12.32 -5.10 8.26
CA ASP A 94 12.29 -4.47 9.58
C ASP A 94 12.12 -2.93 9.53
N GLN A 95 12.17 -2.34 8.33
CA GLN A 95 12.03 -0.90 8.09
C GLN A 95 10.68 -0.50 7.44
N LEU A 96 9.78 -1.47 7.19
CA LEU A 96 8.46 -1.27 6.58
C LEU A 96 7.35 -1.02 7.61
#